data_AF-A0A1G9WRR2-F1
#
_entry.id   AF-A0A1G9WRR2-F1
#
_cell.length_a   1.000
_cell.length_b   1.000
_cell.length_c   1.000
_cell.angle_alpha   90.00
_cell.angle_beta   90.00
_cell.angle_gamma   90.00
#
_symmetry.space_group_name_H-M   'P 1'
#
loop_
_entity.id
_entity.type
_entity.pdbx_description
1 polymer ?
#
loop_
_entity_poly.entity_id
_entity_poly.type
_entity_poly.pdbx_seq_one_letter_code
_entity_poly.pdbx_strand_id
1 'polypeptide(L)'
;MFYMKKEYLKVSIIAGMVCMMSYSCKKGEDKHQEAANPKAEAVLAYIKSMGFPASSIKDIGEEYLVEGDISFPKNMSLPAPDDPKTEQYYTGYLVSPANRTNIRVYVDPSMSGMLSEVNSAINQWNTVPNTNIHFNIVTGGSYDILVQDANLGPGGCGSARFPKDGLPGGLIRINKSYISGNSFEQRQRTIAHEFGHAIGFRHTNWAGNGEPQNGTDDIGTPAGAIDVPGAGGTDPGSLMNGGQCGSGASVLSDKDKLATAVLYPVSAANGSSGTLSTMAGIDIGLDDGVFFWGLSGQVTKGNSTLIYGPTSGYVLPAGKNFVDVVDMGIANTGYSYVWYKDGTMSVGSANDLGNFIAPKPYVLPAGKTPADLVGIAIAKNTSWCYAWYTDGTASVGNSTDLGAYRGLYSYSLPPGKTYTDIADVGIAASSGWCYAWYKDGTMSVGTSDDLDYYIPLKPMD
;
A
#
# COMPACT_ATOMS: atom_id res chain seq x y z
N MET A 1 -56.68 95.96 37.55
CA MET A 1 -55.46 96.17 36.74
C MET A 1 -55.30 94.94 35.86
N PHE A 2 -55.19 95.14 34.54
CA PHE A 2 -55.97 94.43 33.53
C PHE A 2 -55.55 92.99 33.15
N TYR A 3 -56.59 92.27 32.74
CA TYR A 3 -56.74 90.89 32.27
C TYR A 3 -56.41 90.74 30.75
N MET A 4 -56.31 89.48 30.29
CA MET A 4 -56.58 88.95 28.92
C MET A 4 -55.50 88.91 27.80
N LYS A 5 -55.43 87.71 27.18
CA LYS A 5 -55.41 87.38 25.72
C LYS A 5 -54.14 87.76 24.92
N LYS A 6 -53.71 87.07 23.86
CA LYS A 6 -54.35 86.12 22.93
C LYS A 6 -53.27 85.37 22.13
N GLU A 7 -53.70 84.28 21.52
CA GLU A 7 -53.00 83.29 20.70
C GLU A 7 -52.37 83.78 19.38
N TYR A 8 -51.65 82.84 18.75
CA TYR A 8 -51.64 82.44 17.32
C TYR A 8 -50.22 82.43 16.71
N LEU A 9 -49.62 81.26 16.49
CA LEU A 9 -49.87 80.29 15.40
C LEU A 9 -48.80 80.45 14.30
N LYS A 10 -47.84 79.51 14.22
CA LYS A 10 -47.30 78.97 12.95
C LYS A 10 -46.77 77.54 13.16
N VAL A 11 -47.64 76.59 12.81
CA VAL A 11 -47.40 75.19 12.43
C VAL A 11 -46.67 75.24 11.06
N SER A 12 -45.75 74.38 10.60
CA SER A 12 -45.52 72.95 10.81
C SER A 12 -44.05 72.60 10.48
N ILE A 13 -43.38 71.82 11.33
CA ILE A 13 -42.96 70.42 11.16
C ILE A 13 -41.98 70.14 10.00
N ILE A 14 -40.71 69.97 10.36
CA ILE A 14 -39.72 69.15 9.65
C ILE A 14 -39.36 68.01 10.62
N ALA A 15 -39.59 66.76 10.20
CA ALA A 15 -38.97 65.58 10.78
C ALA A 15 -38.37 64.79 9.61
N GLY A 16 -37.08 64.51 9.73
CA GLY A 16 -36.25 64.03 8.63
C GLY A 16 -36.15 62.52 8.49
N MET A 17 -35.26 62.20 7.56
CA MET A 17 -34.60 60.93 7.23
C MET A 17 -35.22 59.99 6.19
N VAL A 18 -34.55 60.04 5.03
CA VAL A 18 -33.89 58.92 4.33
C VAL A 18 -34.78 57.80 3.79
N CYS A 19 -35.00 57.81 2.47
CA CYS A 19 -34.62 56.71 1.58
C CYS A 19 -34.85 57.03 0.10
N MET A 20 -33.91 56.56 -0.72
CA MET A 20 -33.99 56.16 -2.13
C MET A 20 -34.35 57.20 -3.20
N MET A 21 -33.46 57.33 -4.20
CA MET A 21 -33.82 57.07 -5.60
C MET A 21 -32.58 56.69 -6.41
N SER A 22 -32.84 55.86 -7.40
CA SER A 22 -32.00 55.05 -8.26
C SER A 22 -31.26 55.83 -9.35
N TYR A 23 -30.21 55.21 -9.90
CA TYR A 23 -29.80 55.41 -11.30
C TYR A 23 -29.71 54.07 -12.03
N SER A 24 -30.21 54.10 -13.26
CA SER A 24 -30.44 53.03 -14.22
C SER A 24 -29.24 52.80 -15.13
N CYS A 25 -28.93 51.55 -15.51
CA CYS A 25 -28.48 51.24 -16.88
C CYS A 25 -28.63 49.75 -17.26
N LYS A 26 -28.70 49.57 -18.58
CA LYS A 26 -29.29 48.47 -19.37
C LYS A 26 -28.61 47.09 -19.27
N LYS A 27 -29.49 46.08 -19.30
CA LYS A 27 -29.40 44.74 -19.90
C LYS A 27 -28.17 44.48 -20.79
N GLY A 28 -27.23 43.68 -20.26
CA GLY A 28 -26.44 42.72 -21.00
C GLY A 28 -26.86 41.31 -20.55
N GLU A 29 -27.07 40.40 -21.48
CA GLU A 29 -27.26 38.98 -21.18
C GLU A 29 -25.92 38.41 -20.70
N ASP A 30 -25.66 38.49 -19.40
CA ASP A 30 -24.63 37.66 -18.80
C ASP A 30 -25.21 36.25 -18.70
N LYS A 31 -24.65 35.36 -19.52
CA LYS A 31 -24.61 33.94 -19.19
C LYS A 31 -24.10 33.87 -17.76
N HIS A 32 -24.96 33.52 -16.81
CA HIS A 32 -24.50 33.03 -15.52
C HIS A 32 -23.66 31.78 -15.81
N GLN A 33 -22.36 32.00 -16.02
CA GLN A 33 -21.35 31.05 -15.59
C GLN A 33 -21.52 31.02 -14.08
N GLU A 34 -22.24 30.00 -13.63
CA GLU A 34 -22.30 29.63 -12.24
C GLU A 34 -20.86 29.56 -11.75
N ALA A 35 -20.49 30.48 -10.86
CA ALA A 35 -19.18 30.49 -10.24
C ALA A 35 -18.98 29.10 -9.63
N ALA A 36 -17.90 28.42 -10.01
CA ALA A 36 -17.57 27.09 -9.52
C ALA A 36 -17.73 27.06 -8.01
N ASN A 37 -18.75 26.33 -7.51
CA ASN A 37 -18.94 26.14 -6.09
C ASN A 37 -17.78 25.26 -5.61
N PRO A 38 -16.84 25.76 -4.80
CA PRO A 38 -15.64 25.00 -4.40
C PRO A 38 -16.00 23.71 -3.66
N LYS A 39 -17.18 23.66 -3.01
CA LYS A 39 -17.70 22.44 -2.40
C LYS A 39 -18.24 21.45 -3.41
N ALA A 40 -18.89 21.91 -4.49
CA ALA A 40 -19.40 21.02 -5.53
C ALA A 40 -18.26 20.30 -6.27
N GLU A 41 -17.13 20.98 -6.49
CA GLU A 41 -15.94 20.37 -7.07
C GLU A 41 -15.28 19.38 -6.11
N ALA A 42 -15.23 19.70 -4.81
CA ALA A 42 -14.69 18.82 -3.79
C ALA A 42 -15.58 17.56 -3.60
N VAL A 43 -16.90 17.70 -3.68
CA VAL A 43 -17.86 16.57 -3.70
C VAL A 43 -17.68 15.73 -4.96
N LEU A 44 -17.49 16.35 -6.14
CA LEU A 44 -17.20 15.60 -7.37
C LEU A 44 -15.86 14.86 -7.31
N ALA A 45 -14.82 15.47 -6.73
CA ALA A 45 -13.54 14.83 -6.50
C ALA A 45 -13.65 13.67 -5.51
N TYR A 46 -14.47 13.83 -4.47
CA TYR A 46 -14.78 12.79 -3.50
C TYR A 46 -15.56 11.61 -4.13
N ILE A 47 -16.56 11.89 -4.97
CA ILE A 47 -17.29 10.85 -5.73
C ILE A 47 -16.32 10.08 -6.66
N LYS A 48 -15.43 10.79 -7.34
CA LYS A 48 -14.38 10.14 -8.16
C LYS A 48 -13.38 9.36 -7.32
N SER A 49 -13.03 9.83 -6.12
CA SER A 49 -12.14 9.11 -5.21
C SER A 49 -12.78 7.86 -4.61
N MET A 50 -14.12 7.79 -4.56
CA MET A 50 -14.86 6.56 -4.24
C MET A 50 -14.85 5.54 -5.38
N GLY A 51 -14.26 5.87 -6.53
CA GLY A 51 -14.07 4.94 -7.66
C GLY A 51 -15.15 5.01 -8.73
N PHE A 52 -16.10 5.94 -8.65
CA PHE A 52 -17.11 6.11 -9.69
C PHE A 52 -16.50 6.74 -10.94
N PRO A 53 -16.65 6.12 -12.13
CA PRO A 53 -16.14 6.69 -13.37
C PRO A 53 -16.90 7.98 -13.70
N ALA A 54 -16.21 8.97 -14.30
CA ALA A 54 -16.84 10.25 -14.63
C ALA A 54 -18.10 10.10 -15.52
N SER A 55 -18.20 9.01 -16.29
CA SER A 55 -19.35 8.68 -17.13
C SER A 55 -20.61 8.23 -16.37
N SER A 56 -20.49 7.79 -15.11
CA SER A 56 -21.63 7.36 -14.28
C SER A 56 -22.15 8.47 -13.36
N ILE A 57 -21.51 9.63 -13.35
CA ILE A 57 -21.88 10.78 -12.51
C ILE A 57 -22.67 11.78 -13.35
N LYS A 58 -23.96 11.97 -13.01
CA LYS A 58 -24.83 12.96 -13.64
C LYS A 58 -25.00 14.14 -12.72
N ASP A 59 -24.66 15.32 -13.20
CA ASP A 59 -25.04 16.56 -12.53
C ASP A 59 -26.54 16.81 -12.74
N ILE A 60 -27.32 16.84 -11.66
CA ILE A 60 -28.76 17.06 -11.69
C ILE A 60 -29.18 18.37 -11.01
N GLY A 61 -28.26 19.34 -10.92
CA GLY A 61 -28.51 20.66 -10.32
C GLY A 61 -27.90 20.76 -8.93
N GLU A 62 -28.69 20.61 -7.86
CA GLU A 62 -28.19 20.73 -6.48
C GLU A 62 -27.40 19.49 -6.01
N GLU A 63 -27.45 18.39 -6.76
CA GLU A 63 -26.87 17.09 -6.40
C GLU A 63 -26.16 16.44 -7.61
N TYR A 64 -25.30 15.46 -7.34
CA TYR A 64 -24.80 14.51 -8.33
C TYR A 64 -25.54 13.19 -8.17
N LEU A 65 -26.20 12.74 -9.23
CA LEU A 65 -26.81 11.41 -9.32
C LEU A 65 -25.82 10.43 -9.96
N VAL A 66 -25.41 9.43 -9.20
CA VAL A 66 -24.42 8.43 -9.58
C VAL A 66 -25.12 7.11 -9.83
N GLU A 67 -24.80 6.46 -10.95
CA GLU A 67 -25.33 5.15 -11.38
C GLU A 67 -26.87 5.06 -11.54
N GLY A 68 -27.60 6.14 -11.28
CA GLY A 68 -29.04 6.27 -11.53
C GLY A 68 -29.91 6.16 -10.28
N ASP A 69 -29.32 5.88 -9.12
CA ASP A 69 -30.04 5.64 -7.85
C ASP A 69 -29.33 6.20 -6.60
N ILE A 70 -28.10 6.72 -6.71
CA ILE A 70 -27.35 7.28 -5.58
C ILE A 70 -27.18 8.80 -5.76
N SER A 71 -27.73 9.60 -4.86
CA SER A 71 -27.62 11.07 -4.94
C SER A 71 -26.67 11.66 -3.89
N PHE A 72 -25.82 12.59 -4.33
CA PHE A 72 -24.88 13.33 -3.48
C PHE A 72 -25.15 14.83 -3.54
N PRO A 73 -25.63 15.45 -2.46
CA PRO A 73 -25.82 16.90 -2.43
C PRO A 73 -24.49 17.64 -2.62
N LYS A 74 -24.43 18.61 -3.53
CA LYS A 74 -23.21 19.38 -3.81
C LYS A 74 -22.75 20.24 -2.63
N ASN A 75 -23.63 20.44 -1.65
CA ASN A 75 -23.37 21.17 -0.41
C ASN A 75 -23.09 20.25 0.79
N MET A 76 -23.03 18.92 0.60
CA MET A 76 -22.77 17.97 1.69
C MET A 76 -21.45 18.28 2.39
N SER A 77 -21.38 17.99 3.69
CA SER A 77 -20.11 17.95 4.40
C SER A 77 -19.30 16.76 3.88
N LEU A 78 -18.07 17.03 3.45
CA LEU A 78 -17.13 15.98 3.11
C LEU A 78 -16.57 15.36 4.39
N PRO A 79 -16.35 14.04 4.41
CA PRO A 79 -15.70 13.40 5.54
C PRO A 79 -14.30 14.02 5.78
N ALA A 80 -13.90 14.15 7.03
CA ALA A 80 -12.56 14.62 7.38
C ALA A 80 -11.50 13.59 6.93
N PRO A 81 -10.20 13.95 6.82
CA PRO A 81 -9.14 13.02 6.38
C PRO A 81 -9.04 11.70 7.16
N ASP A 82 -9.67 11.63 8.34
CA ASP A 82 -9.70 10.48 9.25
C ASP A 82 -11.10 9.82 9.40
N ASP A 83 -12.05 10.10 8.49
CA ASP A 83 -13.28 9.32 8.41
C ASP A 83 -13.03 8.00 7.65
N PRO A 84 -13.68 6.89 8.06
CA PRO A 84 -13.30 5.54 7.68
C PRO A 84 -13.30 5.33 6.17
N LYS A 85 -12.10 5.21 5.62
CA LYS A 85 -11.88 4.61 4.30
C LYS A 85 -12.10 3.11 4.49
N THR A 86 -12.94 2.49 3.67
CA THR A 86 -13.13 1.04 3.70
C THR A 86 -11.91 0.33 3.13
N GLU A 87 -10.82 0.33 3.88
CA GLU A 87 -9.56 -0.34 3.52
C GLU A 87 -9.64 -1.85 3.80
N GLN A 88 -8.66 -2.62 3.33
CA GLN A 88 -8.53 -4.03 3.72
C GLN A 88 -7.89 -4.10 5.11
N TYR A 89 -8.50 -4.83 6.04
CA TYR A 89 -8.07 -4.90 7.45
C TYR A 89 -7.71 -6.32 7.88
N TYR A 90 -6.75 -6.44 8.80
CA TYR A 90 -6.36 -7.70 9.45
C TYR A 90 -6.12 -7.53 10.95
N THR A 91 -6.02 -8.64 11.67
CA THR A 91 -5.96 -8.67 13.15
C THR A 91 -4.60 -8.32 13.75
N GLY A 92 -3.53 -8.29 12.96
CA GLY A 92 -2.14 -8.30 13.46
C GLY A 92 -1.55 -9.70 13.63
N TYR A 93 -2.38 -10.75 13.58
CA TYR A 93 -1.97 -12.14 13.76
C TYR A 93 -2.23 -12.94 12.49
N LEU A 94 -1.19 -13.62 11.99
CA LEU A 94 -1.24 -14.37 10.74
C LEU A 94 -0.87 -15.84 10.96
N VAL A 95 -1.29 -16.69 10.02
CA VAL A 95 -0.81 -18.06 9.94
C VAL A 95 0.66 -18.06 9.50
N SER A 96 1.51 -18.74 10.26
CA SER A 96 2.95 -18.72 10.01
C SER A 96 3.32 -19.37 8.66
N PRO A 97 4.50 -19.07 8.09
CA PRO A 97 5.00 -19.75 6.91
C PRO A 97 5.01 -21.29 7.01
N ALA A 98 5.21 -21.84 8.21
CA ALA A 98 5.22 -23.29 8.44
C ALA A 98 3.83 -23.93 8.38
N ASN A 99 2.76 -23.17 8.63
CA ASN A 99 1.39 -23.69 8.75
C ASN A 99 0.49 -23.29 7.58
N ARG A 100 0.85 -22.27 6.79
CA ARG A 100 -0.05 -21.68 5.77
C ARG A 100 -0.19 -22.48 4.48
N THR A 101 0.79 -23.32 4.13
CA THR A 101 0.81 -24.07 2.85
C THR A 101 0.01 -25.37 2.86
N ASN A 102 -0.53 -25.78 4.01
CA ASN A 102 -1.39 -26.95 4.14
C ASN A 102 -2.24 -26.86 5.42
N ILE A 103 -3.21 -25.95 5.42
CA ILE A 103 -4.17 -25.79 6.52
C ILE A 103 -5.21 -26.90 6.40
N ARG A 104 -5.19 -27.85 7.34
CA ARG A 104 -6.09 -29.01 7.33
C ARG A 104 -7.44 -28.63 7.88
N VAL A 105 -8.47 -28.78 7.07
CA VAL A 105 -9.85 -28.44 7.42
C VAL A 105 -10.63 -29.72 7.63
N TYR A 106 -11.15 -29.92 8.84
CA TYR A 106 -12.11 -30.99 9.11
C TYR A 106 -13.53 -30.43 9.05
N VAL A 107 -14.34 -31.00 8.15
CA VAL A 107 -15.75 -30.63 7.99
C VAL A 107 -16.60 -31.61 8.78
N ASP A 108 -17.21 -31.13 9.86
CA ASP A 108 -18.01 -31.94 10.76
C ASP A 108 -19.25 -32.51 10.05
N PRO A 109 -19.71 -33.74 10.36
CA PRO A 109 -20.94 -34.31 9.78
C PRO A 109 -22.20 -33.45 9.93
N SER A 110 -22.25 -32.56 10.93
CA SER A 110 -23.30 -31.54 11.06
C SER A 110 -23.42 -30.65 9.82
N MET A 111 -22.34 -30.47 9.04
CA MET A 111 -22.33 -29.73 7.77
C MET A 111 -22.86 -30.51 6.56
N SER A 112 -23.45 -31.69 6.76
CA SER A 112 -24.06 -32.49 5.69
C SER A 112 -24.95 -31.66 4.75
N GLY A 113 -24.78 -31.86 3.44
CA GLY A 113 -25.51 -31.11 2.41
C GLY A 113 -24.92 -29.73 2.04
N MET A 114 -23.85 -29.25 2.68
CA MET A 114 -23.14 -28.01 2.32
C MET A 114 -21.66 -28.22 1.96
N LEU A 115 -21.24 -29.46 1.74
CA LEU A 115 -19.83 -29.78 1.43
C LEU A 115 -19.37 -29.13 0.10
N SER A 116 -20.27 -29.00 -0.88
CA SER A 116 -19.98 -28.31 -2.15
C SER A 116 -19.66 -26.82 -1.95
N GLU A 117 -20.39 -26.15 -1.07
CA GLU A 117 -20.19 -24.75 -0.72
C GLU A 117 -18.87 -24.56 0.05
N VAL A 118 -18.53 -25.50 0.95
CA VAL A 118 -17.23 -25.50 1.64
C VAL A 118 -16.08 -25.66 0.64
N ASN A 119 -16.18 -26.60 -0.31
CA ASN A 119 -15.16 -26.78 -1.34
C ASN A 119 -15.01 -25.52 -2.21
N SER A 120 -16.12 -24.90 -2.61
CA SER A 120 -16.08 -23.67 -3.42
C SER A 120 -15.52 -22.48 -2.65
N ALA A 121 -15.81 -22.35 -1.36
CA ALA A 121 -15.22 -21.36 -0.47
C ALA A 121 -13.70 -21.53 -0.33
N ILE A 122 -13.23 -22.77 -0.08
CA ILE A 122 -11.80 -23.10 -0.03
C ILE A 122 -11.12 -22.79 -1.37
N ASN A 123 -11.75 -23.16 -2.49
CA ASN A 123 -11.19 -22.96 -3.82
C ASN A 123 -10.93 -21.47 -4.11
N GLN A 124 -11.78 -20.55 -3.63
CA GLN A 124 -11.52 -19.13 -3.82
C GLN A 124 -10.22 -18.67 -3.15
N TRP A 125 -9.97 -19.08 -1.92
CA TRP A 125 -8.73 -18.74 -1.22
C TRP A 125 -7.51 -19.44 -1.83
N ASN A 126 -7.64 -20.73 -2.17
CA ASN A 126 -6.54 -21.52 -2.75
C ASN A 126 -6.14 -21.07 -4.16
N THR A 127 -7.00 -20.32 -4.86
CA THR A 127 -6.73 -19.81 -6.21
C THR A 127 -6.28 -18.36 -6.24
N VAL A 128 -6.08 -17.72 -5.08
CA VAL A 128 -5.53 -16.37 -5.02
C VAL A 128 -4.07 -16.38 -5.51
N PRO A 129 -3.73 -15.62 -6.55
CA PRO A 129 -2.37 -15.61 -7.11
C PRO A 129 -1.36 -15.04 -6.11
N ASN A 130 -0.10 -15.47 -6.24
CA ASN A 130 1.04 -14.98 -5.44
C ASN A 130 0.89 -15.21 -3.93
N THR A 131 0.11 -16.22 -3.53
CA THR A 131 -0.06 -16.59 -2.13
C THR A 131 0.46 -18.00 -1.85
N ASN A 132 0.91 -18.23 -0.62
CA ASN A 132 1.24 -19.55 -0.09
C ASN A 132 0.14 -20.09 0.84
N ILE A 133 -1.04 -19.47 0.86
CA ILE A 133 -2.19 -19.96 1.64
C ILE A 133 -2.81 -21.14 0.90
N HIS A 134 -3.00 -22.26 1.57
CA HIS A 134 -3.62 -23.43 0.96
C HIS A 134 -4.36 -24.25 2.00
N PHE A 135 -5.68 -24.32 1.87
CA PHE A 135 -6.55 -25.17 2.66
C PHE A 135 -6.72 -26.54 2.02
N ASN A 136 -6.79 -27.58 2.83
CA ASN A 136 -7.00 -28.95 2.38
C ASN A 136 -8.02 -29.64 3.29
N ILE A 137 -9.11 -30.16 2.72
CA ILE A 137 -10.11 -30.91 3.50
C ILE A 137 -9.53 -32.27 3.89
N VAL A 138 -9.64 -32.62 5.17
CA VAL A 138 -9.28 -33.94 5.71
C VAL A 138 -10.53 -34.67 6.21
N THR A 139 -10.56 -36.00 6.06
CA THR A 139 -11.71 -36.84 6.43
C THR A 139 -11.64 -37.39 7.86
N GLY A 140 -10.60 -37.02 8.62
CA GLY A 140 -10.36 -37.44 10.00
C GLY A 140 -8.90 -37.23 10.43
N GLY A 141 -8.56 -37.55 11.68
CA GLY A 141 -7.22 -37.38 12.23
C GLY A 141 -6.94 -35.96 12.74
N SER A 142 -5.68 -35.53 12.72
CA SER A 142 -5.30 -34.18 13.13
C SER A 142 -5.73 -33.15 12.09
N TYR A 143 -6.45 -32.12 12.53
CA TYR A 143 -6.90 -30.98 11.73
C TYR A 143 -6.50 -29.66 12.40
N ASP A 144 -6.47 -28.59 11.62
CA ASP A 144 -6.12 -27.25 12.08
C ASP A 144 -7.37 -26.37 12.26
N ILE A 145 -8.39 -26.56 11.40
CA ILE A 145 -9.69 -25.86 11.48
C ILE A 145 -10.83 -26.89 11.52
N LEU A 146 -11.75 -26.73 12.47
CA LEU A 146 -13.05 -27.42 12.50
C LEU A 146 -14.12 -26.54 11.87
N VAL A 147 -14.87 -27.05 10.88
CA VAL A 147 -16.06 -26.39 10.31
C VAL A 147 -17.31 -27.15 10.79
N GLN A 148 -18.21 -26.50 11.51
CA GLN A 148 -19.41 -27.14 12.06
C GLN A 148 -20.67 -26.28 11.97
N ASP A 149 -21.84 -26.92 12.02
CA ASP A 149 -23.12 -26.22 12.19
C ASP A 149 -23.25 -25.65 13.62
N ALA A 150 -23.78 -24.45 13.76
CA ALA A 150 -24.14 -23.89 15.06
C ALA A 150 -25.29 -22.87 14.95
N ASN A 151 -26.19 -22.87 15.92
CA ASN A 151 -27.16 -21.78 16.05
C ASN A 151 -26.48 -20.55 16.67
N LEU A 152 -26.34 -19.48 15.89
CA LEU A 152 -25.71 -18.22 16.29
C LEU A 152 -26.73 -17.14 16.71
N GLY A 153 -28.00 -17.50 16.84
CA GLY A 153 -29.09 -16.58 17.10
C GLY A 153 -29.53 -15.78 15.86
N PRO A 154 -30.52 -14.88 16.01
CA PRO A 154 -31.04 -14.07 14.91
C PRO A 154 -29.94 -13.19 14.29
N GLY A 155 -29.81 -13.23 12.97
CA GLY A 155 -28.83 -12.43 12.21
C GLY A 155 -27.41 -13.01 12.18
N GLY A 156 -27.13 -14.06 12.97
CA GLY A 156 -25.83 -14.74 12.97
C GLY A 156 -25.76 -15.84 11.93
N CYS A 157 -24.92 -15.67 10.91
CA CYS A 157 -24.83 -16.58 9.76
C CYS A 157 -23.56 -17.41 9.73
N GLY A 158 -22.47 -16.83 10.22
CA GLY A 158 -21.21 -17.48 10.45
C GLY A 158 -20.47 -16.82 11.61
N SER A 159 -19.49 -17.53 12.15
CA SER A 159 -18.46 -16.96 13.02
C SER A 159 -17.20 -17.80 12.93
N ALA A 160 -16.05 -17.18 13.06
CA ALA A 160 -14.76 -17.86 13.10
C ALA A 160 -13.88 -17.32 14.22
N ARG A 161 -12.91 -18.14 14.63
CA ARG A 161 -11.78 -17.68 15.45
C ARG A 161 -10.72 -17.04 14.58
N PHE A 162 -9.94 -16.16 15.18
CA PHE A 162 -8.79 -15.55 14.49
C PHE A 162 -7.51 -16.39 14.68
N PRO A 163 -6.48 -16.21 13.83
CA PRO A 163 -5.18 -16.81 14.02
C PRO A 163 -4.56 -16.42 15.36
N LYS A 164 -3.81 -17.35 15.95
CA LYS A 164 -3.06 -17.12 17.19
C LYS A 164 -1.78 -17.96 17.18
N ASP A 165 -0.68 -17.39 17.64
CA ASP A 165 0.61 -18.08 17.76
C ASP A 165 1.09 -18.75 16.46
N GLY A 166 0.77 -18.15 15.30
CA GLY A 166 1.14 -18.66 13.98
C GLY A 166 0.28 -19.84 13.49
N LEU A 167 -0.78 -20.21 14.22
CA LEU A 167 -1.77 -21.22 13.85
C LEU A 167 -3.04 -20.56 13.27
N PRO A 168 -3.78 -21.23 12.36
CA PRO A 168 -5.05 -20.73 11.87
C PRO A 168 -6.13 -20.69 12.96
N GLY A 169 -7.19 -19.93 12.70
CA GLY A 169 -8.38 -19.87 13.55
C GLY A 169 -9.07 -21.22 13.62
N GLY A 170 -8.88 -21.95 14.71
CA GLY A 170 -9.18 -23.38 14.76
C GLY A 170 -10.66 -23.79 14.71
N LEU A 171 -11.58 -22.83 14.59
CA LEU A 171 -13.01 -23.09 14.56
C LEU A 171 -13.74 -22.10 13.65
N ILE A 172 -14.54 -22.65 12.75
CA ILE A 172 -15.55 -21.96 11.94
C ILE A 172 -16.91 -22.58 12.27
N ARG A 173 -17.88 -21.72 12.57
CA ARG A 173 -19.28 -22.08 12.83
C ARG A 173 -20.15 -21.47 11.76
N ILE A 174 -21.04 -22.26 11.17
CA ILE A 174 -22.01 -21.82 10.16
C ILE A 174 -23.41 -22.06 10.70
N ASN A 175 -24.29 -21.07 10.64
CA ASN A 175 -25.70 -21.26 11.03
C ASN A 175 -26.50 -21.79 9.86
N LYS A 176 -26.39 -23.10 9.61
CA LYS A 176 -26.98 -23.74 8.42
C LYS A 176 -28.48 -23.53 8.34
N SER A 177 -29.16 -23.59 9.48
CA SER A 177 -30.60 -23.41 9.56
C SER A 177 -31.01 -22.02 9.06
N TYR A 178 -30.26 -20.98 9.46
CA TYR A 178 -30.53 -19.59 9.11
C TYR A 178 -30.25 -19.28 7.64
N ILE A 179 -29.19 -19.86 7.06
CA ILE A 179 -28.81 -19.64 5.65
C ILE A 179 -29.39 -20.69 4.69
N SER A 180 -30.25 -21.59 5.17
CA SER A 180 -30.77 -22.73 4.38
C SER A 180 -31.54 -22.29 3.13
N GLY A 181 -32.28 -21.17 3.21
CA GLY A 181 -33.04 -20.60 2.09
C GLY A 181 -32.23 -19.76 1.10
N ASN A 182 -30.95 -19.50 1.38
CA ASN A 182 -30.09 -18.70 0.51
C ASN A 182 -29.72 -19.46 -0.78
N SER A 183 -29.23 -18.76 -1.80
CA SER A 183 -28.63 -19.40 -2.99
C SER A 183 -27.33 -20.13 -2.64
N PHE A 184 -26.85 -20.97 -3.55
CA PHE A 184 -25.54 -21.63 -3.40
C PHE A 184 -24.42 -20.60 -3.18
N GLU A 185 -24.39 -19.55 -4.00
CA GLU A 185 -23.39 -18.48 -3.97
C GLU A 185 -23.42 -17.71 -2.66
N GLN A 186 -24.62 -17.44 -2.13
CA GLN A 186 -24.82 -16.76 -0.86
C GLN A 186 -24.36 -17.62 0.33
N ARG A 187 -24.63 -18.93 0.33
CA ARG A 187 -24.13 -19.84 1.37
C ARG A 187 -22.61 -19.98 1.31
N GLN A 188 -22.07 -20.16 0.10
CA GLN A 188 -20.64 -20.22 -0.14
C GLN A 188 -19.93 -18.92 0.28
N ARG A 189 -20.51 -17.75 0.00
CA ARG A 189 -20.00 -16.46 0.48
C ARG A 189 -19.80 -16.48 1.99
N THR A 190 -20.83 -16.83 2.74
CA THR A 190 -20.76 -16.88 4.21
C THR A 190 -19.62 -17.78 4.66
N ILE A 191 -19.48 -18.97 4.06
CA ILE A 191 -18.40 -19.89 4.42
C ILE A 191 -17.02 -19.33 4.05
N ALA A 192 -16.87 -18.73 2.86
CA ALA A 192 -15.63 -18.11 2.42
C ALA A 192 -15.21 -16.94 3.32
N HIS A 193 -16.17 -16.16 3.79
CA HIS A 193 -15.97 -15.05 4.70
C HIS A 193 -15.39 -15.52 6.04
N GLU A 194 -15.95 -16.59 6.60
CA GLU A 194 -15.43 -17.19 7.83
C GLU A 194 -14.02 -17.76 7.66
N PHE A 195 -13.68 -18.30 6.48
CA PHE A 195 -12.29 -18.70 6.19
C PHE A 195 -11.34 -17.49 6.17
N GLY A 196 -11.78 -16.34 5.69
CA GLY A 196 -11.01 -15.08 5.75
C GLY A 196 -10.65 -14.70 7.19
N HIS A 197 -11.62 -14.76 8.10
CA HIS A 197 -11.37 -14.56 9.52
C HIS A 197 -10.40 -15.60 10.11
N ALA A 198 -10.54 -16.88 9.74
CA ALA A 198 -9.65 -17.94 10.19
C ALA A 198 -8.18 -17.77 9.73
N ILE A 199 -7.94 -16.90 8.74
CA ILE A 199 -6.59 -16.49 8.29
C ILE A 199 -6.32 -15.01 8.58
N GLY A 200 -7.07 -14.38 9.48
CA GLY A 200 -6.70 -13.10 10.09
C GLY A 200 -7.29 -11.86 9.45
N PHE A 201 -8.14 -11.98 8.42
CA PHE A 201 -8.88 -10.82 7.90
C PHE A 201 -9.91 -10.32 8.91
N ARG A 202 -10.08 -9.00 8.94
CA ARG A 202 -11.17 -8.31 9.64
C ARG A 202 -12.18 -7.79 8.63
N HIS A 203 -13.29 -7.26 9.12
CA HIS A 203 -14.27 -6.67 8.23
C HIS A 203 -13.71 -5.40 7.57
N THR A 204 -13.85 -5.30 6.24
CA THR A 204 -13.49 -4.11 5.47
C THR A 204 -14.27 -2.86 5.91
N ASN A 205 -15.52 -3.06 6.33
CA ASN A 205 -16.44 -2.02 6.79
C ASN A 205 -16.62 -1.98 8.31
N TRP A 206 -15.65 -2.49 9.09
CA TRP A 206 -15.74 -2.61 10.56
C TRP A 206 -16.20 -1.31 11.23
N ALA A 207 -15.62 -0.16 10.84
CA ALA A 207 -15.94 1.13 11.42
C ALA A 207 -17.38 1.58 11.09
N GLY A 208 -17.83 1.34 9.86
CA GLY A 208 -19.20 1.62 9.42
C GLY A 208 -20.24 0.72 10.09
N ASN A 209 -19.84 -0.51 10.48
CA ASN A 209 -20.67 -1.41 11.29
C ASN A 209 -20.65 -1.07 12.78
N GLY A 210 -19.87 -0.08 13.22
CA GLY A 210 -19.70 0.26 14.63
C GLY A 210 -18.91 -0.79 15.42
N GLU A 211 -18.11 -1.62 14.76
CA GLU A 211 -17.23 -2.57 15.42
C GLU A 211 -16.09 -1.81 16.11
N PRO A 212 -15.55 -2.31 17.24
CA PRO A 212 -14.42 -1.67 17.88
C PRO A 212 -13.13 -1.91 17.08
N GLN A 213 -12.25 -0.92 17.07
CA GLN A 213 -10.87 -1.02 16.52
C GLN A 213 -10.14 -2.24 17.10
N ASN A 214 -10.33 -2.50 18.39
CA ASN A 214 -9.78 -3.66 19.09
C ASN A 214 -10.93 -4.50 19.64
N GLY A 215 -11.04 -5.74 19.18
CA GLY A 215 -12.02 -6.72 19.66
C GLY A 215 -11.36 -8.03 20.08
N THR A 216 -12.20 -9.02 20.38
CA THR A 216 -11.77 -10.40 20.64
C THR A 216 -12.74 -11.39 20.03
N ASP A 217 -12.29 -12.60 19.72
CA ASP A 217 -13.17 -13.73 19.40
C ASP A 217 -13.79 -14.38 20.66
N ASP A 218 -14.47 -15.53 20.48
CA ASP A 218 -15.17 -16.27 21.54
C ASP A 218 -14.25 -16.86 22.63
N ILE A 219 -12.94 -16.90 22.40
CA ILE A 219 -11.94 -17.39 23.38
C ILE A 219 -10.95 -16.31 23.82
N GLY A 220 -11.23 -15.05 23.46
CA GLY A 220 -10.40 -13.92 23.87
C GLY A 220 -9.16 -13.67 23.01
N THR A 221 -9.07 -14.26 21.81
CA THR A 221 -7.99 -13.94 20.86
C THR A 221 -8.14 -12.49 20.40
N PRO A 222 -7.12 -11.62 20.58
CA PRO A 222 -7.22 -10.22 20.18
C PRO A 222 -7.38 -10.06 18.67
N ALA A 223 -8.23 -9.12 18.27
CA ALA A 223 -8.50 -8.78 16.89
C ALA A 223 -8.40 -7.25 16.70
N GLY A 224 -7.24 -6.76 16.27
CA GLY A 224 -7.09 -5.37 15.84
C GLY A 224 -7.76 -5.14 14.49
N ALA A 225 -8.12 -3.91 14.14
CA ALA A 225 -8.48 -3.52 12.78
C ALA A 225 -7.29 -2.76 12.18
N ILE A 226 -6.25 -3.49 11.79
CA ILE A 226 -5.01 -2.92 11.27
C ILE A 226 -5.09 -2.91 9.74
N ASP A 227 -4.74 -1.79 9.10
CA ASP A 227 -4.71 -1.70 7.64
C ASP A 227 -3.72 -2.72 7.06
N VAL A 228 -4.12 -3.39 5.98
CA VAL A 228 -3.23 -4.28 5.22
C VAL A 228 -2.31 -3.42 4.36
N PRO A 229 -0.97 -3.47 4.56
CA PRO A 229 -0.04 -2.60 3.85
C PRO A 229 -0.17 -2.71 2.32
N GLY A 230 -0.34 -1.59 1.63
CA GLY A 230 -0.41 -1.57 0.16
C GLY A 230 -1.74 -2.06 -0.44
N ALA A 231 -2.74 -2.41 0.38
CA ALA A 231 -4.08 -2.80 -0.07
C ALA A 231 -5.18 -1.81 0.40
N GLY A 232 -4.82 -0.53 0.58
CA GLY A 232 -5.70 0.52 1.11
C GLY A 232 -6.79 1.04 0.14
N GLY A 233 -7.58 2.01 0.62
CA GLY A 233 -8.70 2.65 -0.09
C GLY A 233 -9.97 1.80 -0.14
N THR A 234 -11.11 2.37 -0.57
CA THR A 234 -12.45 1.74 -0.50
C THR A 234 -12.60 0.42 -1.25
N ASP A 235 -13.24 -0.58 -0.64
CA ASP A 235 -13.63 -1.84 -1.30
C ASP A 235 -15.10 -2.24 -1.05
N PRO A 236 -16.05 -1.62 -1.78
CA PRO A 236 -17.47 -1.98 -1.70
C PRO A 236 -17.78 -3.42 -2.12
N GLY A 237 -16.90 -4.01 -2.95
CA GLY A 237 -17.02 -5.37 -3.46
C GLY A 237 -16.35 -6.42 -2.58
N SER A 238 -15.74 -6.03 -1.45
CA SER A 238 -15.05 -6.95 -0.55
C SER A 238 -15.98 -8.07 -0.06
N LEU A 239 -15.51 -9.30 -0.20
CA LEU A 239 -16.14 -10.46 0.43
C LEU A 239 -16.04 -10.36 1.96
N MET A 240 -15.05 -9.64 2.47
CA MET A 240 -14.85 -9.35 3.90
C MET A 240 -15.72 -8.20 4.44
N ASN A 241 -16.66 -7.65 3.67
CA ASN A 241 -17.67 -6.76 4.24
C ASN A 241 -18.61 -7.52 5.20
N GLY A 242 -18.68 -7.03 6.44
CA GLY A 242 -19.59 -7.49 7.49
C GLY A 242 -21.03 -7.04 7.27
N GLY A 243 -21.97 -7.68 7.96
CA GLY A 243 -23.41 -7.37 7.88
C GLY A 243 -24.11 -7.87 6.61
N GLN A 244 -23.42 -8.61 5.74
CA GLN A 244 -23.92 -9.06 4.44
C GLN A 244 -24.34 -10.54 4.44
N CYS A 245 -25.13 -10.94 5.44
CA CYS A 245 -25.67 -12.28 5.45
C CYS A 245 -26.75 -12.46 4.38
N GLY A 246 -26.55 -13.41 3.46
CA GLY A 246 -27.48 -13.64 2.34
C GLY A 246 -27.47 -12.52 1.30
N SER A 247 -26.46 -11.64 1.32
CA SER A 247 -26.29 -10.54 0.35
C SER A 247 -24.81 -10.27 0.12
N GLY A 248 -24.47 -9.25 -0.67
CA GLY A 248 -23.08 -8.86 -0.93
C GLY A 248 -22.36 -9.73 -1.97
N ALA A 249 -21.06 -9.47 -2.13
CA ALA A 249 -20.21 -10.11 -3.12
C ALA A 249 -19.99 -11.60 -2.81
N SER A 250 -20.26 -12.48 -3.76
CA SER A 250 -20.08 -13.93 -3.59
C SER A 250 -18.68 -14.43 -3.96
N VAL A 251 -17.81 -13.54 -4.44
CA VAL A 251 -16.42 -13.84 -4.82
C VAL A 251 -15.46 -12.83 -4.21
N LEU A 252 -14.22 -13.26 -3.95
CA LEU A 252 -13.15 -12.35 -3.52
C LEU A 252 -12.95 -11.21 -4.53
N SER A 253 -12.93 -9.98 -4.03
CA SER A 253 -12.58 -8.79 -4.81
C SER A 253 -11.10 -8.83 -5.20
N ASP A 254 -10.67 -7.96 -6.12
CA ASP A 254 -9.24 -7.85 -6.44
C ASP A 254 -8.42 -7.29 -5.27
N LYS A 255 -9.05 -6.53 -4.38
CA LYS A 255 -8.42 -6.04 -3.15
C LYS A 255 -8.36 -7.11 -2.07
N ASP A 256 -9.35 -7.99 -1.95
CA ASP A 256 -9.27 -9.18 -1.08
C ASP A 256 -8.07 -10.05 -1.51
N LYS A 257 -7.94 -10.29 -2.83
CA LYS A 257 -6.82 -11.06 -3.41
C LYS A 257 -5.47 -10.37 -3.17
N LEU A 258 -5.37 -9.06 -3.41
CA LEU A 258 -4.16 -8.29 -3.16
C LEU A 258 -3.77 -8.33 -1.68
N ALA A 259 -4.72 -8.08 -0.78
CA ALA A 259 -4.48 -8.15 0.65
C ALA A 259 -4.01 -9.55 1.08
N THR A 260 -4.59 -10.60 0.49
CA THR A 260 -4.13 -11.98 0.76
C THR A 260 -2.71 -12.20 0.28
N ALA A 261 -2.34 -11.71 -0.92
CA ALA A 261 -0.97 -11.80 -1.44
C ALA A 261 0.04 -11.02 -0.59
N VAL A 262 -0.35 -9.88 -0.02
CA VAL A 262 0.48 -9.10 0.90
C VAL A 262 0.68 -9.83 2.23
N LEU A 263 -0.37 -10.40 2.81
CA LEU A 263 -0.31 -11.06 4.11
C LEU A 263 0.32 -12.47 4.02
N TYR A 264 0.12 -13.16 2.90
CA TYR A 264 0.56 -14.53 2.69
C TYR A 264 1.40 -14.71 1.43
N PRO A 265 2.46 -13.91 1.20
CA PRO A 265 3.20 -13.94 -0.05
C PRO A 265 3.80 -15.32 -0.28
N VAL A 266 3.84 -15.77 -1.54
CA VAL A 266 4.72 -16.87 -1.94
C VAL A 266 6.13 -16.57 -1.43
N SER A 267 6.65 -17.45 -0.57
CA SER A 267 8.06 -17.39 -0.19
C SER A 267 8.86 -17.63 -1.48
N ALA A 268 9.52 -16.57 -1.96
CA ALA A 268 10.36 -16.64 -3.14
C ALA A 268 11.35 -17.81 -3.00
N ALA A 269 11.44 -18.66 -4.03
CA ALA A 269 12.34 -19.80 -4.00
C ALA A 269 13.77 -19.31 -3.77
N ASN A 270 14.55 -20.05 -2.98
CA ASN A 270 15.95 -19.72 -2.83
C ASN A 270 16.68 -19.94 -4.15
N GLY A 271 17.47 -18.95 -4.55
CA GLY A 271 18.18 -18.93 -5.81
C GLY A 271 19.19 -17.79 -5.83
N SER A 272 19.68 -17.48 -7.03
CA SER A 272 20.62 -16.38 -7.27
C SER A 272 20.15 -15.58 -8.49
N SER A 273 20.23 -14.25 -8.39
CA SER A 273 19.95 -13.30 -9.45
C SER A 273 21.12 -13.16 -10.44
N GLY A 274 22.22 -13.87 -10.21
CA GLY A 274 23.37 -13.94 -11.11
C GLY A 274 24.70 -13.79 -10.37
N THR A 275 25.64 -13.09 -10.98
CA THR A 275 26.95 -12.76 -10.41
C THR A 275 27.12 -11.24 -10.33
N LEU A 276 28.14 -10.75 -9.63
CA LEU A 276 28.46 -9.31 -9.60
C LEU A 276 28.66 -8.69 -11.00
N SER A 277 29.07 -9.49 -11.99
CA SER A 277 29.21 -9.02 -13.38
C SER A 277 27.90 -8.86 -14.15
N THR A 278 26.80 -9.42 -13.63
CA THR A 278 25.47 -9.40 -14.24
C THR A 278 24.46 -8.65 -13.37
N MET A 279 24.92 -7.82 -12.42
CA MET A 279 24.06 -7.01 -11.57
C MET A 279 23.63 -5.73 -12.29
N ALA A 280 22.37 -5.36 -12.05
CA ALA A 280 21.80 -4.05 -12.36
C ALA A 280 22.00 -3.06 -11.19
N GLY A 281 22.12 -3.57 -9.96
CA GLY A 281 22.42 -2.78 -8.76
C GLY A 281 22.41 -3.66 -7.51
N ILE A 282 22.99 -3.14 -6.43
CA ILE A 282 23.13 -3.79 -5.13
C ILE A 282 22.94 -2.76 -4.03
N ASP A 283 22.00 -2.98 -3.11
CA ASP A 283 21.95 -2.19 -1.88
C ASP A 283 21.45 -3.02 -0.70
N ILE A 284 21.69 -2.49 0.49
CA ILE A 284 21.35 -3.11 1.76
C ILE A 284 19.96 -2.62 2.21
N GLY A 285 19.09 -3.53 2.63
CA GLY A 285 17.76 -3.21 3.14
C GLY A 285 17.76 -2.73 4.60
N LEU A 286 16.55 -2.45 5.11
CA LEU A 286 16.34 -1.97 6.49
C LEU A 286 16.72 -3.01 7.56
N ASP A 287 16.75 -4.29 7.19
CA ASP A 287 17.11 -5.41 8.04
C ASP A 287 18.53 -5.93 7.77
N ASP A 288 19.37 -5.13 7.12
CA ASP A 288 20.71 -5.46 6.66
C ASP A 288 20.80 -6.63 5.67
N GLY A 289 19.66 -7.13 5.17
CA GLY A 289 19.64 -8.07 4.05
C GLY A 289 20.07 -7.37 2.76
N VAL A 290 20.93 -8.01 1.97
CA VAL A 290 21.47 -7.41 0.74
C VAL A 290 20.61 -7.80 -0.45
N PHE A 291 20.14 -6.81 -1.19
CA PHE A 291 19.35 -6.99 -2.40
C PHE A 291 20.28 -6.93 -3.60
N PHE A 292 20.29 -8.01 -4.38
CA PHE A 292 21.07 -8.15 -5.60
C PHE A 292 20.11 -8.17 -6.78
N TRP A 293 19.93 -7.05 -7.46
CA TRP A 293 19.11 -7.00 -8.68
C TRP A 293 19.96 -7.41 -9.88
N GLY A 294 19.58 -8.49 -10.55
CA GLY A 294 20.26 -9.00 -11.73
C GLY A 294 19.64 -8.50 -13.03
N LEU A 295 20.45 -8.33 -14.07
CA LEU A 295 20.02 -7.96 -15.43
C LEU A 295 19.02 -8.95 -16.06
N SER A 296 18.84 -10.14 -15.47
CA SER A 296 17.81 -11.11 -15.82
C SER A 296 16.41 -10.75 -15.35
N GLY A 297 16.22 -9.61 -14.65
CA GLY A 297 14.95 -9.23 -14.05
C GLY A 297 14.61 -10.03 -12.80
N GLN A 298 15.63 -10.57 -12.11
CA GLN A 298 15.48 -11.26 -10.83
C GLN A 298 16.19 -10.49 -9.73
N VAL A 299 15.61 -10.44 -8.53
CA VAL A 299 16.23 -9.88 -7.34
C VAL A 299 16.38 -10.98 -6.30
N THR A 300 17.57 -11.12 -5.75
CA THR A 300 17.86 -12.05 -4.66
C THR A 300 18.11 -11.25 -3.40
N LYS A 301 17.44 -11.62 -2.31
CA LYS A 301 17.78 -11.12 -0.97
C LYS A 301 18.75 -12.09 -0.30
N GLY A 302 20.03 -11.76 -0.30
CA GLY A 302 21.11 -12.53 0.32
C GLY A 302 21.70 -11.81 1.53
N ASN A 303 23.00 -11.97 1.72
CA ASN A 303 23.78 -11.25 2.72
C ASN A 303 25.06 -10.64 2.08
N SER A 304 25.90 -9.96 2.87
CA SER A 304 27.06 -9.24 2.34
C SER A 304 28.13 -10.12 1.68
N THR A 305 28.18 -11.43 1.98
CA THR A 305 29.13 -12.36 1.38
C THR A 305 28.49 -13.33 0.38
N LEU A 306 27.16 -13.41 0.28
CA LEU A 306 26.51 -14.45 -0.50
C LEU A 306 25.32 -13.95 -1.34
N ILE A 307 25.43 -14.11 -2.66
CA ILE A 307 24.36 -13.84 -3.65
C ILE A 307 23.46 -15.07 -3.78
N TYR A 308 22.87 -15.48 -2.67
CA TYR A 308 21.95 -16.62 -2.63
C TYR A 308 20.91 -16.42 -1.53
N GLY A 309 19.64 -16.66 -1.86
CA GLY A 309 18.52 -16.48 -0.94
C GLY A 309 17.20 -16.35 -1.67
N PRO A 310 16.12 -15.91 -0.99
CA PRO A 310 14.82 -15.70 -1.60
C PRO A 310 14.94 -14.86 -2.87
N THR A 311 14.51 -15.42 -4.01
CA THR A 311 14.67 -14.80 -5.33
C THR A 311 13.34 -14.66 -6.04
N SER A 312 13.02 -13.43 -6.46
CA SER A 312 11.77 -13.10 -7.16
C SER A 312 12.03 -12.26 -8.40
N GLY A 313 11.06 -12.26 -9.33
CA GLY A 313 11.10 -11.34 -10.45
C GLY A 313 10.88 -9.88 -10.01
N TYR A 314 11.52 -8.95 -10.69
CA TYR A 314 11.24 -7.53 -10.58
C TYR A 314 11.00 -6.89 -11.95
N VAL A 315 10.22 -5.81 -11.99
CA VAL A 315 9.91 -5.07 -13.21
C VAL A 315 10.37 -3.62 -13.12
N LEU A 316 10.78 -3.08 -14.26
CA LEU A 316 11.08 -1.66 -14.44
C LEU A 316 9.86 -0.93 -15.03
N PRO A 317 9.78 0.41 -14.88
CA PRO A 317 8.77 1.21 -15.57
C PRO A 317 8.73 0.95 -17.08
N ALA A 318 7.56 1.14 -17.69
CA ALA A 318 7.39 0.99 -19.14
C ALA A 318 8.42 1.84 -19.92
N GLY A 319 9.06 1.23 -20.92
CA GLY A 319 10.09 1.87 -21.75
C GLY A 319 11.50 1.84 -21.18
N LYS A 320 11.71 1.26 -19.99
CA LYS A 320 13.04 1.03 -19.40
C LYS A 320 13.50 -0.41 -19.62
N ASN A 321 14.82 -0.60 -19.77
CA ASN A 321 15.44 -1.91 -19.87
C ASN A 321 16.45 -2.12 -18.74
N PHE A 322 16.63 -3.37 -18.30
CA PHE A 322 17.57 -3.70 -17.24
C PHE A 322 19.01 -3.28 -17.57
N VAL A 323 19.42 -3.39 -18.83
CA VAL A 323 20.75 -2.97 -19.31
C VAL A 323 20.98 -1.45 -19.28
N ASP A 324 19.92 -0.66 -19.12
CA ASP A 324 19.97 0.80 -19.05
C ASP A 324 19.98 1.32 -17.60
N VAL A 325 19.90 0.42 -16.61
CA VAL A 325 20.09 0.75 -15.20
C VAL A 325 21.56 1.12 -14.98
N VAL A 326 21.76 2.22 -14.25
CA VAL A 326 23.06 2.64 -13.74
C VAL A 326 23.26 2.05 -12.36
N ASP A 327 22.29 2.25 -11.47
CA ASP A 327 22.28 1.64 -10.15
C ASP A 327 20.90 1.73 -9.46
N MET A 328 20.76 1.08 -8.29
CA MET A 328 19.55 0.90 -7.52
C MET A 328 19.83 1.05 -6.01
N GLY A 329 18.95 1.72 -5.27
CA GLY A 329 19.12 1.96 -3.83
C GLY A 329 17.83 1.85 -3.04
N ILE A 330 17.92 1.48 -1.76
CA ILE A 330 16.78 1.34 -0.83
C ILE A 330 16.82 2.46 0.20
N ALA A 331 15.75 3.27 0.23
CA ALA A 331 15.61 4.32 1.24
C ALA A 331 15.09 3.79 2.57
N ASN A 332 15.10 4.65 3.59
CA ASN A 332 14.61 4.33 4.93
C ASN A 332 13.11 3.96 5.01
N THR A 333 12.35 4.33 3.98
CA THR A 333 10.94 3.99 3.80
C THR A 333 10.74 2.57 3.27
N GLY A 334 11.80 1.89 2.84
CA GLY A 334 11.74 0.61 2.12
C GLY A 334 11.44 0.75 0.62
N TYR A 335 11.22 1.97 0.11
CA TYR A 335 11.12 2.19 -1.33
C TYR A 335 12.47 2.01 -2.01
N SER A 336 12.44 1.38 -3.18
CA SER A 336 13.57 1.17 -4.07
C SER A 336 13.61 2.28 -5.13
N TYR A 337 14.80 2.80 -5.36
CA TYR A 337 15.13 3.88 -6.29
C TYR A 337 15.98 3.29 -7.40
N VAL A 338 15.78 3.75 -8.63
CA VAL A 338 16.55 3.28 -9.78
C VAL A 338 16.99 4.48 -10.59
N TRP A 339 18.26 4.54 -10.96
CA TRP A 339 18.83 5.55 -11.85
C TRP A 339 19.19 4.94 -13.20
N TYR A 340 18.91 5.67 -14.28
CA TYR A 340 19.06 5.18 -15.65
C TYR A 340 20.09 5.99 -16.45
N LYS A 341 20.68 5.37 -17.47
CA LYS A 341 21.70 5.98 -18.35
C LYS A 341 21.20 7.21 -19.11
N ASP A 342 19.90 7.34 -19.29
CA ASP A 342 19.27 8.49 -19.96
C ASP A 342 19.05 9.71 -19.04
N GLY A 343 19.58 9.68 -17.81
CA GLY A 343 19.49 10.81 -16.88
C GLY A 343 18.14 10.92 -16.16
N THR A 344 17.36 9.85 -16.14
CA THR A 344 16.12 9.78 -15.35
C THR A 344 16.22 8.78 -14.20
N MET A 345 15.30 8.86 -13.26
CA MET A 345 15.18 7.98 -12.10
C MET A 345 13.72 7.66 -11.79
N SER A 346 13.44 6.50 -11.20
CA SER A 346 12.10 6.09 -10.77
C SER A 346 12.12 5.54 -9.35
N VAL A 347 10.93 5.43 -8.75
CA VAL A 347 10.76 4.88 -7.40
C VAL A 347 9.64 3.86 -7.39
N GLY A 348 9.82 2.79 -6.63
CA GLY A 348 8.78 1.82 -6.41
C GLY A 348 9.06 0.87 -5.25
N SER A 349 8.32 -0.23 -5.24
CA SER A 349 8.56 -1.38 -4.37
C SER A 349 9.75 -2.21 -4.86
N ALA A 350 10.20 -3.19 -4.07
CA ALA A 350 11.32 -4.06 -4.44
C ALA A 350 11.10 -4.87 -5.74
N ASN A 351 9.84 -5.14 -6.11
CA ASN A 351 9.48 -5.98 -7.26
C ASN A 351 8.84 -5.19 -8.41
N ASP A 352 8.43 -3.94 -8.17
CA ASP A 352 7.94 -3.03 -9.20
C ASP A 352 8.51 -1.65 -8.93
N LEU A 353 9.49 -1.27 -9.73
CA LEU A 353 10.36 -0.12 -9.51
C LEU A 353 9.85 1.17 -10.17
N GLY A 354 8.59 1.15 -10.62
CA GLY A 354 7.90 2.29 -11.20
C GLY A 354 6.53 2.59 -10.61
N ASN A 355 6.04 1.76 -9.69
CA ASN A 355 4.68 1.88 -9.15
C ASN A 355 4.46 3.06 -8.18
N PHE A 356 5.52 3.73 -7.73
CA PHE A 356 5.40 4.87 -6.80
C PHE A 356 5.69 6.21 -7.49
N ILE A 357 6.83 6.34 -8.18
CA ILE A 357 7.18 7.53 -8.97
C ILE A 357 7.64 7.08 -10.35
N ALA A 358 6.91 7.52 -11.38
CA ALA A 358 7.28 7.34 -12.77
C ALA A 358 8.62 8.02 -13.11
N PRO A 359 9.35 7.56 -14.14
CA PRO A 359 10.64 8.13 -14.52
C PRO A 359 10.63 9.66 -14.63
N LYS A 360 11.53 10.31 -13.89
CA LYS A 360 11.75 11.76 -13.90
C LYS A 360 13.23 12.11 -13.93
N PRO A 361 13.64 13.30 -14.40
CA PRO A 361 15.06 13.65 -14.48
C PRO A 361 15.78 13.66 -13.13
N TYR A 362 17.07 13.32 -13.15
CA TYR A 362 18.01 13.61 -12.06
C TYR A 362 19.24 14.36 -12.60
N VAL A 363 19.95 15.06 -11.72
CA VAL A 363 21.19 15.77 -12.06
C VAL A 363 22.37 15.24 -11.24
N LEU A 364 23.54 15.42 -11.83
CA LEU A 364 24.84 15.05 -11.28
C LEU A 364 25.66 16.32 -11.01
N PRO A 365 26.70 16.25 -10.16
CA PRO A 365 27.67 17.33 -10.02
C PRO A 365 28.24 17.78 -11.38
N ALA A 366 28.61 19.06 -11.47
CA ALA A 366 29.14 19.62 -12.71
C ALA A 366 30.32 18.79 -13.25
N GLY A 367 30.28 18.45 -14.55
CA GLY A 367 31.30 17.66 -15.22
C GLY A 367 31.11 16.14 -15.11
N LYS A 368 30.07 15.67 -14.41
CA LYS A 368 29.71 14.25 -14.31
C LYS A 368 28.56 13.88 -15.23
N THR A 369 28.57 12.65 -15.70
CA THR A 369 27.54 12.01 -16.51
C THR A 369 27.14 10.66 -15.91
N PRO A 370 26.00 10.06 -16.31
CA PRO A 370 25.62 8.74 -15.83
C PRO A 370 26.67 7.65 -16.10
N ALA A 371 27.51 7.80 -17.12
CA ALA A 371 28.59 6.86 -17.44
C ALA A 371 29.78 6.93 -16.47
N ASP A 372 29.89 7.99 -15.67
CA ASP A 372 30.94 8.16 -14.67
C ASP A 372 30.59 7.52 -13.33
N LEU A 373 29.33 7.11 -13.13
CA LEU A 373 28.86 6.49 -11.91
C LEU A 373 29.37 5.06 -11.78
N VAL A 374 29.82 4.74 -10.58
CA VAL A 374 30.22 3.39 -10.15
C VAL A 374 29.11 2.73 -9.33
N GLY A 375 28.47 3.50 -8.45
CA GLY A 375 27.40 3.05 -7.57
C GLY A 375 26.78 4.23 -6.81
N ILE A 376 25.59 4.02 -6.30
CA ILE A 376 24.71 4.95 -5.58
C ILE A 376 24.06 4.21 -4.41
N ALA A 377 24.50 4.51 -3.19
CA ALA A 377 23.86 3.99 -1.99
C ALA A 377 22.97 5.03 -1.33
N ILE A 378 21.85 4.60 -0.76
CA ILE A 378 21.02 5.48 0.09
C ILE A 378 21.30 5.18 1.56
N ALA A 379 21.63 6.18 2.35
CA ALA A 379 21.81 6.03 3.79
C ALA A 379 20.46 5.97 4.52
N LYS A 380 20.25 4.96 5.37
CA LYS A 380 18.92 4.68 5.97
C LYS A 380 18.57 5.61 7.15
N ASN A 381 19.55 6.30 7.71
CA ASN A 381 19.33 7.28 8.78
C ASN A 381 18.87 8.65 8.25
N THR A 382 19.20 8.99 7.00
CA THR A 382 19.01 10.35 6.44
C THR A 382 18.28 10.36 5.10
N SER A 383 18.20 9.22 4.41
CA SER A 383 17.81 9.10 3.01
C SER A 383 18.69 9.90 2.04
N TRP A 384 19.92 10.21 2.43
CA TRP A 384 20.91 10.84 1.55
C TRP A 384 21.46 9.82 0.55
N CYS A 385 21.57 10.24 -0.70
CA CYS A 385 22.20 9.47 -1.77
C CYS A 385 23.70 9.77 -1.79
N TYR A 386 24.51 8.74 -1.69
CA TYR A 386 25.96 8.79 -1.84
C TYR A 386 26.29 8.19 -3.19
N ALA A 387 26.96 8.95 -4.07
CA ALA A 387 27.32 8.51 -5.40
C ALA A 387 28.84 8.47 -5.55
N TRP A 388 29.38 7.36 -6.02
CA TRP A 388 30.81 7.18 -6.29
C TRP A 388 31.08 7.19 -7.79
N TYR A 389 32.22 7.76 -8.17
CA TYR A 389 32.60 7.97 -9.56
C TYR A 389 33.90 7.25 -9.94
N THR A 390 34.06 6.97 -11.23
CA THR A 390 35.21 6.24 -11.81
C THR A 390 36.55 6.96 -11.71
N ASP A 391 36.54 8.27 -11.43
CA ASP A 391 37.74 9.10 -11.26
C ASP A 391 38.22 9.26 -9.81
N GLY A 392 37.64 8.49 -8.88
CA GLY A 392 38.03 8.53 -7.47
C GLY A 392 37.40 9.65 -6.66
N THR A 393 36.35 10.28 -7.19
CA THR A 393 35.52 11.22 -6.43
C THR A 393 34.16 10.61 -6.04
N ALA A 394 33.52 11.18 -5.03
CA ALA A 394 32.17 10.88 -4.59
C ALA A 394 31.41 12.18 -4.31
N SER A 395 30.08 12.12 -4.21
CA SER A 395 29.22 13.24 -3.84
C SER A 395 28.07 12.78 -2.94
N VAL A 396 27.43 13.73 -2.26
CA VAL A 396 26.25 13.47 -1.43
C VAL A 396 25.11 14.38 -1.86
N GLY A 397 23.92 13.81 -1.99
CA GLY A 397 22.74 14.56 -2.39
C GLY A 397 21.43 13.84 -2.11
N ASN A 398 20.40 14.15 -2.89
CA ASN A 398 19.11 13.48 -2.89
C ASN A 398 18.90 12.73 -4.21
N SER A 399 17.77 12.03 -4.33
CA SER A 399 17.51 11.15 -5.48
C SER A 399 17.40 11.84 -6.83
N THR A 400 17.13 13.15 -6.86
CA THR A 400 17.05 13.97 -8.08
C THR A 400 18.25 14.89 -8.29
N ASP A 401 19.10 15.06 -7.29
CA ASP A 401 20.34 15.86 -7.38
C ASP A 401 21.40 15.21 -6.49
N LEU A 402 22.31 14.45 -7.12
CA LEU A 402 23.32 13.65 -6.44
C LEU A 402 24.49 14.47 -5.85
N GLY A 403 24.48 15.81 -6.03
CA GLY A 403 25.46 16.74 -5.46
C GLY A 403 24.86 17.75 -4.47
N ALA A 404 23.57 17.66 -4.14
CA ALA A 404 22.83 18.69 -3.43
C ALA A 404 23.36 19.03 -2.01
N TYR A 405 24.01 18.08 -1.34
CA TYR A 405 24.40 18.22 0.08
C TYR A 405 25.92 18.33 0.25
N ARG A 406 26.70 17.67 -0.59
CA ARG A 406 28.15 17.74 -0.64
C ARG A 406 28.62 17.59 -2.08
N GLY A 407 29.39 18.56 -2.56
CA GLY A 407 30.07 18.49 -3.85
C GLY A 407 31.15 17.40 -3.88
N LEU A 408 31.90 17.33 -4.98
CA LEU A 408 32.89 16.26 -5.18
C LEU A 408 33.97 16.24 -4.08
N TYR A 409 34.21 15.06 -3.51
CA TYR A 409 35.29 14.77 -2.58
C TYR A 409 35.97 13.45 -2.95
N SER A 410 37.24 13.28 -2.60
CA SER A 410 37.98 12.04 -2.92
C SER A 410 37.57 10.87 -2.03
N TYR A 411 37.65 9.66 -2.56
CA TYR A 411 37.55 8.43 -1.76
C TYR A 411 38.71 7.45 -2.06
N SER A 412 39.10 6.68 -1.04
CA SER A 412 40.13 5.64 -1.13
C SER A 412 39.54 4.23 -1.24
N LEU A 413 40.37 3.34 -1.78
CA LEU A 413 40.10 1.92 -1.93
C LEU A 413 41.15 1.10 -1.18
N PRO A 414 40.81 -0.16 -0.83
CA PRO A 414 41.78 -1.11 -0.34
C PRO A 414 42.96 -1.29 -1.30
N PRO A 415 44.17 -1.58 -0.77
CA PRO A 415 45.35 -1.77 -1.58
C PRO A 415 45.16 -2.78 -2.71
N GLY A 416 45.57 -2.40 -3.93
CA GLY A 416 45.49 -3.25 -5.11
C GLY A 416 44.17 -3.17 -5.89
N LYS A 417 43.20 -2.37 -5.43
CA LYS A 417 41.96 -2.08 -6.18
C LYS A 417 42.04 -0.76 -6.94
N THR A 418 41.30 -0.71 -8.05
CA THR A 418 41.05 0.48 -8.86
C THR A 418 39.56 0.80 -8.86
N TYR A 419 39.19 2.06 -9.16
CA TYR A 419 37.78 2.49 -9.17
C TYR A 419 36.93 1.70 -10.17
N THR A 420 37.53 1.15 -11.22
CA THR A 420 36.86 0.29 -12.20
C THR A 420 36.64 -1.15 -11.72
N ASP A 421 37.26 -1.56 -10.61
CA ASP A 421 37.09 -2.91 -10.03
C ASP A 421 35.84 -3.02 -9.17
N ILE A 422 35.28 -1.89 -8.74
CA ILE A 422 34.04 -1.85 -7.95
C ILE A 422 32.90 -2.37 -8.83
N ALA A 423 32.15 -3.30 -8.28
CA ALA A 423 30.88 -3.74 -8.81
C ALA A 423 29.75 -2.84 -8.30
N ASP A 424 29.73 -2.57 -6.99
CA ASP A 424 28.76 -1.67 -6.37
C ASP A 424 29.13 -1.28 -4.92
N VAL A 425 28.38 -0.35 -4.33
CA VAL A 425 28.47 0.05 -2.92
C VAL A 425 27.08 0.17 -2.30
N GLY A 426 26.87 -0.44 -1.13
CA GLY A 426 25.64 -0.35 -0.35
C GLY A 426 25.87 0.20 1.05
N ILE A 427 24.85 0.82 1.66
CA ILE A 427 24.95 1.36 3.03
C ILE A 427 24.03 0.59 3.98
N ALA A 428 24.62 0.00 5.02
CA ALA A 428 23.91 -0.78 6.01
C ALA A 428 23.03 0.09 6.91
N ALA A 429 21.85 -0.43 7.27
CA ALA A 429 20.88 0.28 8.08
C ALA A 429 21.33 0.39 9.54
N SER A 430 21.90 -0.69 10.09
CA SER A 430 22.30 -0.76 11.50
C SER A 430 23.49 0.14 11.86
N SER A 431 24.45 0.28 10.95
CA SER A 431 25.75 0.90 11.21
C SER A 431 26.01 2.16 10.40
N GLY A 432 25.32 2.35 9.27
CA GLY A 432 25.66 3.37 8.29
C GLY A 432 26.98 3.12 7.57
N TRP A 433 27.57 1.92 7.70
CA TRP A 433 28.83 1.57 7.03
C TRP A 433 28.60 1.30 5.54
N CYS A 434 29.59 1.68 4.74
CA CYS A 434 29.62 1.42 3.31
C CYS A 434 30.23 0.04 3.06
N TYR A 435 29.49 -0.84 2.38
CA TYR A 435 29.94 -2.14 1.93
C TYR A 435 30.25 -2.03 0.43
N ALA A 436 31.50 -2.21 0.04
CA ALA A 436 31.92 -2.19 -1.35
C ALA A 436 32.15 -3.61 -1.85
N TRP A 437 31.49 -3.97 -2.96
CA TRP A 437 31.69 -5.25 -3.65
C TRP A 437 32.53 -5.04 -4.89
N TYR A 438 33.43 -5.97 -5.18
CA TYR A 438 34.36 -5.90 -6.30
C TYR A 438 34.11 -7.03 -7.30
N LYS A 439 34.34 -6.76 -8.58
CA LYS A 439 34.04 -7.67 -9.70
C LYS A 439 34.75 -9.04 -9.64
N ASP A 440 35.82 -9.16 -8.86
CA ASP A 440 36.55 -10.40 -8.64
C ASP A 440 36.01 -11.26 -7.47
N GLY A 441 34.83 -10.92 -6.93
CA GLY A 441 34.20 -11.68 -5.85
C GLY A 441 34.82 -11.39 -4.48
N THR A 442 35.41 -10.21 -4.31
CA THR A 442 35.87 -9.72 -3.00
C THR A 442 35.00 -8.57 -2.52
N MET A 443 35.09 -8.22 -1.24
CA MET A 443 34.41 -7.08 -0.63
C MET A 443 35.26 -6.40 0.44
N SER A 444 34.93 -5.16 0.77
CA SER A 444 35.49 -4.41 1.92
C SER A 444 34.38 -3.59 2.60
N VAL A 445 34.65 -3.09 3.81
CA VAL A 445 33.69 -2.26 4.55
C VAL A 445 34.39 -1.03 5.11
N GLY A 446 33.77 0.14 4.97
CA GLY A 446 34.37 1.40 5.35
C GLY A 446 33.40 2.56 5.46
N THR A 447 33.91 3.76 5.27
CA THR A 447 33.14 5.01 5.20
C THR A 447 32.96 5.43 3.74
N SER A 448 32.19 6.49 3.48
CA SER A 448 31.96 6.96 2.11
C SER A 448 33.21 7.54 1.42
N ASP A 449 34.23 7.90 2.19
CA ASP A 449 35.52 8.43 1.74
C ASP A 449 36.68 7.43 1.90
N ASP A 450 36.48 6.31 2.61
CA ASP A 450 37.51 5.27 2.79
C ASP A 450 36.87 3.87 2.85
N LEU A 451 36.82 3.16 1.71
CA LEU A 451 35.99 1.96 1.52
C LEU A 451 36.52 0.69 2.20
N ASP A 452 37.65 0.73 2.89
CA ASP A 452 38.18 -0.39 3.70
C ASP A 452 38.52 -0.04 5.15
N TYR A 453 38.05 1.12 5.63
CA TYR A 453 38.34 1.63 6.97
C TYR A 453 37.98 0.67 8.12
N TYR A 454 36.88 -0.09 8.00
CA TYR A 454 36.39 -0.98 9.05
C TYR A 454 36.80 -2.43 8.83
N ILE A 455 36.65 -2.93 7.60
CA ILE A 455 36.98 -4.30 7.22
C ILE A 455 37.80 -4.24 5.93
N PRO A 456 39.09 -4.66 5.98
CA PRO A 456 39.93 -4.77 4.81
C PRO A 456 39.35 -5.72 3.75
N LEU A 457 39.92 -5.67 2.56
CA LEU A 457 39.54 -6.55 1.46
C LEU A 457 39.53 -8.03 1.87
N LYS A 458 38.41 -8.71 1.61
CA LYS A 458 38.20 -10.14 1.90
C LYS A 458 37.37 -10.81 0.80
N PRO A 459 37.44 -12.15 0.63
CA PRO A 459 36.58 -12.85 -0.32
C PRO A 459 35.09 -12.83 0.11
N MET A 460 34.20 -12.94 -0.89
CA MET A 460 32.82 -13.39 -0.75
C MET A 460 32.76 -14.93 -0.71
N ASP A 461 31.67 -15.48 -0.20
CA ASP A 461 31.44 -16.93 -0.05
C ASP A 461 30.86 -17.60 -1.31
#